data_AF-A0A7S3K8Z2-F1
#
_entry.id   AF-A0A7S3K8Z2-F1
#
_cell.length_a   1.000
_cell.length_b   1.000
_cell.length_c   1.000
_cell.angle_alpha   90.00
_cell.angle_beta   90.00
_cell.angle_gamma   90.00
#
_symmetry.space_group_name_H-M   'P 1'
#
loop_
_entity.id
_entity.type
_entity.pdbx_description
1 polymer ?
#
loop_
_entity_poly.entity_id
_entity_poly.type
_entity_poly.pdbx_seq_one_letter_code
_entity_poly.pdbx_strand_id
1 'polypeptide(L)'
;RNVTQHKSNQDKGALPDFLESFFGFLLENLSECIKQDAPDFRIKDALLLCHGQIAPTLLMYDQFHDQLNQVLTGAVFQDLTSENELVKYRALWVYGQCSRVPMEDDHRLEVGKLLFQLMNDENTAVKITASTSLYKNLRNNSMKEAFKS
;
A
#
# COMPACT_ATOMS: atom_id res chain seq x y z
N ARG A 1 -35.74 -12.51 -25.06
CA ARG A 1 -35.00 -12.61 -23.78
C ARG A 1 -34.23 -11.32 -23.62
N ASN A 2 -34.75 -10.38 -22.83
CA ASN A 2 -34.10 -9.09 -22.57
C ASN A 2 -33.02 -9.31 -21.51
N VAL A 3 -31.77 -8.99 -21.86
CA VAL A 3 -30.66 -8.97 -20.92
C VAL A 3 -30.72 -7.62 -20.22
N THR A 4 -31.22 -7.62 -18.99
CA THR A 4 -31.21 -6.45 -18.10
C THR A 4 -29.74 -6.10 -17.81
N GLN A 5 -29.28 -4.98 -18.35
CA GLN A 5 -28.01 -4.38 -17.94
C GLN A 5 -28.13 -3.97 -16.47
N HIS A 6 -27.42 -4.66 -15.59
CA HIS A 6 -27.14 -4.16 -14.25
C HIS A 6 -26.19 -2.96 -14.38
N LYS A 7 -26.77 -1.76 -14.50
CA LYS A 7 -26.06 -0.52 -14.16
C LYS A 7 -25.85 -0.54 -12.64
N SER A 8 -24.66 -0.92 -12.19
CA SER A 8 -24.24 -0.65 -10.82
C SER A 8 -23.96 0.85 -10.70
N ASN A 9 -25.02 1.63 -10.47
CA ASN A 9 -24.87 2.95 -9.87
C ASN A 9 -24.43 2.71 -8.42
N GLN A 10 -23.11 2.60 -8.20
CA GLN A 10 -22.56 2.84 -6.88
C GLN A 10 -22.72 4.33 -6.62
N ASP A 11 -23.74 4.69 -5.84
CA ASP A 11 -23.68 5.91 -5.05
C ASP A 11 -22.33 5.88 -4.32
N LYS A 12 -21.39 6.71 -4.76
CA LYS A 12 -20.25 7.09 -3.92
C LYS A 12 -20.88 7.87 -2.76
N GLY A 13 -21.35 7.13 -1.74
CA GLY A 13 -22.02 7.67 -0.58
C GLY A 13 -21.16 8.74 0.08
N ALA A 14 -21.78 9.62 0.86
CA ALA A 14 -21.04 10.58 1.65
C ALA A 14 -19.93 9.88 2.44
N LEU A 15 -18.74 10.50 2.47
CA LEU A 15 -17.62 10.02 3.26
C LEU A 15 -18.08 9.86 4.72
N PRO A 16 -17.89 8.69 5.35
CA PRO A 16 -18.17 8.56 6.78
C PRO A 16 -17.16 9.38 7.59
N ASP A 17 -17.63 10.29 8.46
CA ASP A 17 -16.77 11.11 9.34
C ASP A 17 -15.78 10.27 10.17
N PHE A 18 -16.22 9.06 10.56
CA PHE A 18 -15.37 8.10 11.27
C PHE A 18 -14.17 7.66 10.42
N LEU A 19 -14.35 7.44 9.12
CA LEU A 19 -13.29 6.98 8.22
C LEU A 19 -12.20 8.06 8.09
N GLU A 20 -12.62 9.31 7.92
CA GLU A 20 -11.71 10.45 7.86
C GLU A 20 -10.95 10.62 9.18
N SER A 21 -11.67 10.60 10.31
CA SER A 21 -11.06 10.74 11.64
C SER A 21 -10.08 9.61 11.94
N PHE A 22 -10.45 8.37 11.61
CA PHE A 22 -9.58 7.21 11.84
C PHE A 22 -8.35 7.24 10.92
N PHE A 23 -8.51 7.61 9.66
CA PHE A 23 -7.35 7.75 8.77
C PHE A 23 -6.43 8.90 9.20
N GLY A 24 -6.97 10.02 9.64
CA GLY A 24 -6.22 11.12 10.24
C GLY A 24 -5.39 10.66 11.45
N PHE A 25 -6.01 9.90 12.36
CA PHE A 25 -5.31 9.29 13.49
C PHE A 25 -4.14 8.40 13.05
N LEU A 26 -4.33 7.55 12.03
CA LEU A 26 -3.27 6.69 11.51
C LEU A 26 -2.10 7.50 10.92
N LEU A 27 -2.41 8.53 10.12
CA LEU A 27 -1.41 9.40 9.52
C LEU A 27 -0.56 10.12 10.57
N GLU A 28 -1.21 10.70 11.58
CA GLU A 28 -0.54 11.41 12.67
C GLU A 28 0.40 10.49 13.44
N ASN A 29 -0.10 9.34 13.90
CA ASN A 29 0.68 8.39 14.69
C ASN A 29 1.83 7.77 13.87
N LEU A 30 1.63 7.52 12.57
CA LEU A 30 2.70 7.03 11.72
C LEU A 30 3.78 8.10 11.51
N SER A 31 3.38 9.36 11.28
CA SER A 31 4.28 10.51 11.18
C SER A 31 5.09 10.73 12.46
N GLU A 32 4.47 10.58 13.64
CA GLU A 32 5.18 10.65 14.91
C GLU A 32 6.15 9.49 15.10
N CYS A 33 5.73 8.27 14.74
CA CYS A 33 6.56 7.08 14.82
C CYS A 33 7.84 7.23 13.99
N ILE A 34 7.75 7.68 12.73
CA ILE A 34 8.93 7.83 11.86
C ILE A 34 9.90 8.94 12.29
N LYS A 35 9.47 9.90 13.13
CA LYS A 35 10.33 10.97 13.66
C LYS A 35 11.15 10.55 14.89
N GLN A 36 10.85 9.40 15.47
CA GLN A 36 11.59 8.86 16.60
C GLN A 36 12.94 8.30 16.12
N ASP A 37 13.99 8.47 16.92
CA ASP A 37 15.34 7.97 16.62
C ASP A 37 15.39 6.42 16.65
N ALA A 38 14.60 5.82 17.53
CA ALA A 38 14.46 4.37 17.67
C ALA A 38 12.99 3.98 17.87
N PRO A 39 12.16 4.01 16.80
CA PRO A 39 10.75 3.69 16.91
C PRO A 39 10.52 2.23 17.30
N ASP A 40 9.53 2.00 18.16
CA ASP A 40 9.09 0.64 18.44
C ASP A 40 8.47 0.01 17.17
N PHE A 41 9.19 -0.96 16.61
CA PHE A 41 8.79 -1.64 15.38
C PHE A 41 7.40 -2.27 15.48
N ARG A 42 6.93 -2.64 16.68
CA ARG A 42 5.61 -3.23 16.90
C ARG A 42 4.50 -2.20 16.69
N ILE A 43 4.74 -0.96 17.11
CA ILE A 43 3.82 0.15 16.89
C ILE A 43 3.79 0.48 15.39
N LYS A 44 4.96 0.57 14.75
CA LYS A 44 5.04 0.79 13.30
C LYS A 44 4.33 -0.31 12.50
N ASP A 45 4.54 -1.58 12.85
CA ASP A 45 3.85 -2.71 12.22
C ASP A 45 2.32 -2.60 12.35
N ALA A 46 1.83 -2.27 13.54
CA ALA A 46 0.39 -2.12 13.78
C ALA A 46 -0.21 -0.97 12.95
N LEU A 47 0.47 0.17 12.88
CA LEU A 47 0.02 1.32 12.08
C LEU A 47 0.01 1.00 10.57
N LEU A 48 1.08 0.37 10.07
CA LEU A 48 1.16 -0.06 8.67
C LEU A 48 0.11 -1.12 8.33
N LEU A 49 -0.16 -2.05 9.25
CA LEU A 49 -1.24 -3.03 9.11
C LEU A 49 -2.59 -2.32 8.96
N CYS A 50 -2.90 -1.36 9.84
CA CYS A 50 -4.13 -0.58 9.77
C CYS A 50 -4.25 0.16 8.43
N HIS A 51 -3.17 0.81 7.97
CA HIS A 51 -3.15 1.48 6.66
C HIS A 51 -3.46 0.52 5.51
N GLY A 52 -2.83 -0.64 5.45
CA GLY A 52 -3.09 -1.61 4.38
C GLY A 52 -4.48 -2.24 4.46
N GLN A 53 -5.03 -2.44 5.67
CA GLN A 53 -6.40 -2.96 5.84
C GLN A 53 -7.47 -1.98 5.35
N ILE A 54 -7.27 -0.68 5.60
CA ILE A 54 -8.25 0.34 5.26
C ILE A 54 -8.11 0.87 3.82
N ALA A 55 -6.94 0.69 3.20
CA ALA A 55 -6.66 1.17 1.85
C ALA A 55 -7.73 0.80 0.80
N PRO A 56 -8.27 -0.44 0.72
CA PRO A 56 -9.33 -0.77 -0.25
C PRO A 56 -10.59 0.09 -0.08
N THR A 57 -10.94 0.45 1.16
CA THR A 57 -12.07 1.33 1.47
C THR A 57 -11.76 2.77 1.13
N LEU A 58 -10.57 3.27 1.51
CA LEU A 58 -10.14 4.64 1.18
C LEU A 58 -10.06 4.88 -0.32
N LEU A 59 -9.62 3.87 -1.09
CA LEU A 59 -9.52 3.94 -2.55
C LEU A 59 -10.86 4.17 -3.26
N MET A 60 -12.00 3.99 -2.58
CA MET A 60 -13.32 4.36 -3.11
C MET A 60 -13.53 5.88 -3.16
N TYR A 61 -12.71 6.66 -2.45
CA TYR A 61 -12.80 8.11 -2.31
C TYR A 61 -11.50 8.76 -2.82
N ASP A 62 -11.61 9.50 -3.93
CA ASP A 62 -10.45 10.03 -4.65
C ASP A 62 -9.60 11.00 -3.79
N GLN A 63 -10.22 11.68 -2.83
CA GLN A 63 -9.54 12.61 -1.90
C GLN A 63 -8.45 11.97 -1.04
N PHE A 64 -8.48 10.64 -0.83
CA PHE A 64 -7.46 9.95 -0.02
C PHE A 64 -6.29 9.40 -0.84
N HIS A 65 -6.34 9.47 -2.17
CA HIS A 65 -5.32 8.86 -3.03
C HIS A 65 -3.94 9.49 -2.80
N ASP A 66 -3.88 10.82 -2.72
CA ASP A 66 -2.63 11.54 -2.48
C ASP A 66 -2.01 11.22 -1.11
N GLN A 67 -2.85 11.16 -0.07
CA GLN A 67 -2.40 10.82 1.28
C GLN A 67 -1.91 9.36 1.36
N LEU A 68 -2.60 8.42 0.69
CA LEU A 68 -2.12 7.04 0.58
C LEU A 68 -0.80 6.97 -0.17
N ASN A 69 -0.64 7.72 -1.26
CA ASN A 69 0.60 7.77 -2.01
C ASN A 69 1.75 8.32 -1.13
N GLN A 70 1.52 9.38 -0.35
CA GLN A 70 2.50 9.91 0.60
C GLN A 70 2.91 8.89 1.66
N VAL A 71 1.98 8.08 2.18
CA VAL A 71 2.29 6.98 3.10
C VAL A 71 3.21 5.97 2.43
N LEU A 72 2.90 5.58 1.18
CA LEU A 72 3.72 4.63 0.42
C LEU A 72 5.12 5.16 0.17
N THR A 73 5.25 6.35 -0.41
CA THR A 73 6.54 6.93 -0.80
C THR A 73 7.39 7.35 0.39
N GLY A 74 6.75 7.78 1.49
CA GLY A 74 7.43 8.27 2.69
C GLY A 74 7.79 7.14 3.65
N ALA A 75 6.78 6.57 4.30
CA ALA A 75 6.99 5.65 5.42
C ALA A 75 7.25 4.20 4.97
N VAL A 76 6.47 3.72 3.99
CA VAL A 76 6.50 2.30 3.59
C VAL A 76 7.72 1.97 2.73
N PHE A 77 8.09 2.87 1.81
CA PHE A 77 9.18 2.63 0.87
C PHE A 77 10.52 2.36 1.58
N GLN A 78 10.86 3.17 2.57
CA GLN A 78 12.09 3.05 3.36
C GLN A 78 12.18 1.70 4.09
N ASP A 79 11.03 1.11 4.43
CA ASP A 79 10.95 -0.14 5.16
C ASP A 79 11.17 -1.38 4.28
N LEU A 80 11.15 -1.25 2.94
CA LEU A 80 11.47 -2.35 2.03
C LEU A 80 12.92 -2.86 2.19
N THR A 81 13.81 -2.00 2.69
CA THR A 81 15.20 -2.32 2.98
C THR A 81 15.48 -2.44 4.49
N SER A 82 14.45 -2.51 5.34
CA SER A 82 14.62 -2.63 6.79
C SER A 82 15.40 -3.89 7.18
N GLU A 83 16.28 -3.77 8.17
CA GLU A 83 16.91 -4.95 8.79
C GLU A 83 15.92 -5.75 9.65
N ASN A 84 14.83 -5.13 10.09
CA ASN A 84 13.77 -5.82 10.80
C ASN A 84 12.85 -6.55 9.80
N GLU A 85 12.94 -7.87 9.78
CA GLU A 85 12.19 -8.71 8.84
C GLU A 85 10.67 -8.54 8.93
N LEU A 86 10.13 -8.29 10.13
CA LEU A 86 8.69 -8.08 10.31
C LEU A 86 8.24 -6.77 9.66
N VAL A 87 9.01 -5.69 9.86
CA VAL A 87 8.73 -4.39 9.25
C VAL A 87 8.86 -4.48 7.73
N LYS A 88 9.93 -5.12 7.22
CA LYS A 88 10.12 -5.38 5.80
C LYS A 88 8.96 -6.17 5.20
N TYR A 89 8.57 -7.28 5.84
CA TYR A 89 7.42 -8.09 5.46
C TYR A 89 6.15 -7.23 5.40
N ARG A 90 5.93 -6.38 6.40
CA ARG A 90 4.75 -5.52 6.46
C ARG A 90 4.74 -4.51 5.33
N ALA A 91 5.86 -3.87 5.04
CA ALA A 91 5.98 -2.90 3.96
C ALA A 91 5.64 -3.53 2.60
N LEU A 92 6.18 -4.72 2.33
CA LEU A 92 5.84 -5.51 1.15
C LEU A 92 4.33 -5.75 1.05
N TRP A 93 3.73 -6.21 2.14
CA TRP A 93 2.30 -6.50 2.20
C TRP A 93 1.44 -5.24 1.94
N VAL A 94 1.82 -4.09 2.50
CA VAL A 94 1.12 -2.81 2.30
C VAL A 94 1.14 -2.42 0.82
N TYR A 95 2.29 -2.52 0.13
CA TYR A 95 2.34 -2.29 -1.33
C TYR A 95 1.41 -3.22 -2.11
N GLY A 96 1.23 -4.46 -1.65
CA GLY A 96 0.23 -5.35 -2.22
C GLY A 96 -1.21 -4.86 -2.03
N GLN A 97 -1.57 -4.39 -0.84
CA GLN A 97 -2.91 -3.87 -0.55
C GLN A 97 -3.21 -2.56 -1.28
N CYS A 98 -2.20 -1.71 -1.40
CA CYS A 98 -2.27 -0.42 -2.06
C CYS A 98 -1.97 -0.49 -3.57
N SER A 99 -1.97 -1.68 -4.17
CA SER A 99 -1.64 -1.87 -5.60
C SER A 99 -2.48 -1.05 -6.58
N ARG A 100 -3.66 -0.56 -6.15
CA ARG A 100 -4.57 0.29 -6.94
C ARG A 100 -4.36 1.79 -6.71
N VAL A 101 -3.50 2.19 -5.77
CA VAL A 101 -3.18 3.60 -5.53
C VAL A 101 -2.45 4.14 -6.77
N PRO A 102 -2.86 5.30 -7.32
CA PRO A 102 -2.10 5.96 -8.37
C PRO A 102 -0.78 6.45 -7.79
N MET A 103 0.31 5.81 -8.23
CA MET A 103 1.69 6.18 -7.89
C MET A 103 2.38 6.76 -9.12
N GLU A 104 3.41 7.58 -8.93
CA GLU A 104 4.28 8.06 -10.00
C GLU A 104 5.04 6.91 -10.68
N ASP A 105 5.32 7.03 -11.97
CA ASP A 105 5.95 5.96 -12.77
C ASP A 105 7.32 5.53 -12.24
N ASP A 106 8.17 6.49 -11.88
CA ASP A 106 9.50 6.22 -11.34
C ASP A 106 9.41 5.39 -10.04
N HIS A 107 8.52 5.79 -9.14
CA HIS A 107 8.29 5.07 -7.88
C HIS A 107 7.72 3.66 -8.13
N ARG A 108 6.77 3.52 -9.07
CA ARG A 108 6.22 2.21 -9.46
C ARG A 108 7.31 1.27 -9.97
N LEU A 109 8.19 1.76 -10.83
CA LEU A 109 9.27 0.98 -11.41
C LEU A 109 10.27 0.56 -10.33
N GLU A 110 10.63 1.47 -9.43
CA GLU A 110 11.56 1.20 -8.34
C GLU A 110 11.00 0.15 -7.37
N VAL A 111 9.75 0.32 -6.92
CA VAL A 111 9.05 -0.67 -6.09
C VAL A 111 8.94 -2.01 -6.81
N GLY A 112 8.59 -2.01 -8.10
CA GLY A 112 8.52 -3.24 -8.90
C GLY A 112 9.83 -4.00 -8.94
N LYS A 113 10.96 -3.29 -9.12
CA LYS A 113 12.31 -3.87 -9.09
C LYS A 113 12.65 -4.44 -7.71
N LEU A 114 12.37 -3.70 -6.63
CA LEU A 114 12.63 -4.15 -5.26
C LEU A 114 11.80 -5.38 -4.90
N LEU A 115 10.50 -5.38 -5.23
CA LEU A 115 9.63 -6.54 -5.05
C LEU A 115 10.17 -7.77 -5.78
N PHE A 116 10.60 -7.60 -7.03
CA PHE A 116 11.17 -8.68 -7.83
C PHE A 116 12.48 -9.22 -7.22
N GLN A 117 13.37 -8.33 -6.75
CA GLN A 117 14.61 -8.73 -6.06
C GLN A 117 14.31 -9.53 -4.79
N LEU A 118 13.35 -9.06 -3.98
CA LEU A 118 12.96 -9.69 -2.71
C LEU A 118 12.23 -11.04 -2.89
N MET A 119 11.84 -11.42 -4.12
CA MET A 119 11.42 -12.79 -4.41
C MET A 119 12.55 -13.82 -4.24
N ASN A 120 13.80 -13.39 -4.18
CA ASN A 120 14.96 -14.25 -3.92
C ASN A 120 15.50 -14.13 -2.49
N ASP A 121 14.79 -13.42 -1.59
CA ASP A 121 15.21 -13.26 -0.19
C ASP A 121 15.34 -14.62 0.51
N GLU A 122 16.28 -14.74 1.45
CA GLU A 122 16.48 -15.98 2.23
C GLU A 122 15.30 -16.24 3.15
N ASN A 123 14.66 -15.18 3.64
CA ASN A 123 13.47 -15.27 4.46
C ASN A 123 12.25 -15.65 3.61
N THR A 124 11.66 -16.80 3.94
CA THR A 124 10.51 -17.36 3.20
C THR A 124 9.28 -16.46 3.27
N ALA A 125 9.02 -15.80 4.40
CA ALA A 125 7.86 -14.92 4.55
C ALA A 125 8.00 -13.66 3.69
N VAL A 126 9.19 -13.06 3.67
CA VAL A 126 9.52 -11.91 2.81
C VAL A 126 9.34 -12.29 1.34
N LYS A 127 9.91 -13.42 0.91
CA LYS A 127 9.81 -13.94 -0.46
C LYS A 127 8.37 -14.15 -0.93
N ILE A 128 7.55 -14.82 -0.13
CA ILE A 128 6.14 -15.09 -0.47
C ILE A 128 5.37 -13.78 -0.56
N THR A 129 5.58 -12.87 0.39
CA THR A 129 4.88 -11.58 0.41
C THR A 129 5.30 -10.67 -0.74
N ALA A 130 6.59 -10.65 -1.09
CA ALA A 130 7.09 -9.94 -2.26
C ALA A 130 6.44 -10.48 -3.54
N SER A 131 6.40 -11.81 -3.69
CA SER A 131 5.80 -12.47 -4.86
C SER A 131 4.31 -12.14 -5.01
N THR A 132 3.54 -12.23 -3.91
CA THR A 132 2.10 -11.94 -3.94
C THR A 132 1.80 -10.46 -4.14
N SER A 133 2.62 -9.57 -3.57
CA SER A 133 2.47 -8.13 -3.72
C SER A 133 2.84 -7.68 -5.13
N LEU A 134 3.91 -8.22 -5.72
CA LEU A 134 4.26 -7.99 -7.12
C LEU A 134 3.13 -8.45 -8.05
N TYR A 135 2.57 -9.64 -7.83
CA TYR A 135 1.45 -10.14 -8.62
C TYR A 135 0.23 -9.20 -8.57
N LYS A 136 -0.13 -8.70 -7.38
CA LYS A 136 -1.23 -7.73 -7.23
C LYS A 136 -0.95 -6.44 -8.01
N ASN A 137 0.27 -5.93 -7.92
CA ASN A 137 0.67 -4.72 -8.62
C ASN A 137 0.69 -4.90 -10.15
N LEU A 138 1.21 -6.01 -10.66
CA LEU A 138 1.21 -6.33 -12.09
C LEU A 138 -0.19 -6.53 -12.67
N ARG A 139 -1.17 -6.92 -11.85
CA ARG A 139 -2.57 -7.03 -12.31
C ARG A 139 -3.22 -5.68 -12.55
N ASN A 140 -2.76 -4.61 -11.92
CA ASN A 140 -3.13 -3.26 -12.30
C ASN A 140 -2.28 -2.83 -13.50
N ASN A 141 -2.93 -2.46 -14.59
CA ASN A 141 -2.29 -2.27 -15.90
C ASN A 141 -1.12 -1.26 -15.89
N SER A 142 -1.07 -0.36 -14.91
CA SER A 142 -0.01 0.64 -14.77
C SER A 142 1.40 0.06 -14.59
N MET A 143 1.58 -1.02 -13.83
CA MET A 143 2.93 -1.55 -13.63
C MET A 143 3.44 -2.32 -14.86
N LYS A 144 2.54 -2.89 -15.68
CA LYS A 144 2.92 -3.54 -16.94
C LYS A 144 3.48 -2.58 -17.98
N GLU A 145 3.08 -1.31 -17.92
CA GLU A 145 3.55 -0.28 -18.85
C GLU A 145 4.95 0.21 -18.45
N ALA A 146 5.21 0.36 -17.16
CA ALA A 146 6.54 0.74 -16.63
C ALA A 146 7.66 -0.28 -16.93
N PHE A 147 7.34 -1.57 -17.09
CA PHE A 147 8.34 -2.58 -17.47
C PHE A 147 8.62 -2.67 -18.98
N LYS A 148 7.91 -1.88 -19.81
CA LYS A 148 8.10 -1.85 -21.27
C LYS A 148 8.96 -0.67 -21.74
N SER A 149 9.16 0.35 -20.90
CA SER A 149 10.05 1.50 -21.12
C SER A 149 11.49 1.17 -20.72
#